data_AF-A0A5C7RAV5-F1
#
_entry.id   AF-A0A5C7RAV5-F1
#
_cell.length_a   1.000
_cell.length_b   1.000
_cell.length_c   1.000
_cell.angle_alpha   90.00
_cell.angle_beta   90.00
_cell.angle_gamma   90.00
#
_symmetry.space_group_name_H-M   'P 1'
#
loop_
_entity.id
_entity.type
_entity.pdbx_description
1 polymer ?
#
loop_
_entity_poly.entity_id
_entity_poly.type
_entity_poly.pdbx_seq_one_letter_code
_entity_poly.pdbx_strand_id
1 'polypeptide(L)'
;MPNFTASVKYIVILGVPLLYMASCQGIGFHRQRTYEAVVSGQSESAVLSAMGEPSHTEIAQSPYLKYASTGCLAPCVKRMWYENPLSFDIEAWSFEFDAQQQLIQKQKWFSP
;
A
#
# COMPACT_ATOMS: atom_id res chain seq x y z
N MET A 1 22.30 36.56 25.23
CA MET A 1 21.52 35.34 25.53
C MET A 1 20.75 34.97 24.28
N PRO A 2 21.02 33.84 23.62
CA PRO A 2 20.28 33.45 22.42
C PRO A 2 18.81 33.21 22.77
N ASN A 3 17.90 33.78 21.98
CA ASN A 3 16.45 33.69 22.15
C ASN A 3 15.98 32.24 21.93
N PHE A 4 16.05 31.43 22.98
CA PHE A 4 15.66 30.02 23.00
C PHE A 4 14.26 29.78 22.42
N THR A 5 13.33 30.70 22.66
CA THR A 5 11.95 30.67 22.16
C THR A 5 11.84 30.85 20.64
N ALA A 6 12.74 31.60 20.01
CA ALA A 6 12.78 31.74 18.56
C ALA A 6 13.30 30.45 17.90
N SER A 7 14.39 29.88 18.43
CA SER A 7 14.97 28.63 17.93
C SER A 7 13.99 27.45 18.02
N VAL A 8 13.23 27.34 19.12
CA VAL A 8 12.18 26.31 19.25
C VAL A 8 11.05 26.52 18.25
N LYS A 9 10.62 27.76 17.99
CA LYS A 9 9.60 28.05 16.96
C LYS A 9 10.06 27.64 15.57
N TYR A 10 11.31 27.91 15.19
CA TYR A 10 11.84 27.49 13.88
C TYR A 10 11.97 25.98 13.74
N ILE A 11 12.40 25.29 14.81
CA ILE A 11 12.46 23.82 14.84
C ILE A 11 11.05 23.23 14.67
N VAL A 12 10.02 23.80 15.30
CA VAL A 12 8.65 23.29 15.16
C VAL A 12 8.08 23.60 13.78
N ILE A 13 8.20 24.85 13.30
CA ILE A 13 7.60 25.28 12.03
C ILE A 13 8.26 24.63 10.81
N LEU A 14 9.59 24.45 10.84
CA LEU A 14 10.33 23.89 9.70
C LEU A 14 10.69 22.41 9.90
N GLY A 15 11.01 22.00 11.12
CA GLY A 15 11.43 20.62 11.40
C GLY A 15 10.29 19.61 11.34
N VAL A 16 9.10 19.94 11.85
CA VAL A 16 7.95 19.00 11.84
C VAL A 16 7.48 18.67 10.41
N PRO A 17 7.29 19.65 9.50
CA PRO A 17 6.93 19.33 8.12
C PRO A 17 7.99 18.50 7.38
N LEU A 18 9.28 18.79 7.60
CA LEU A 18 10.37 18.04 6.97
C LEU A 18 10.39 16.58 7.44
N LEU A 19 10.25 16.34 8.75
CA LEU A 19 10.16 14.99 9.30
C LEU A 19 8.92 14.25 8.79
N TYR A 20 7.79 14.95 8.70
CA TYR A 20 6.56 14.39 8.14
C TYR A 20 6.77 13.94 6.68
N MET A 21 7.30 14.81 5.81
CA MET A 21 7.54 14.45 4.41
C MET A 21 8.53 13.28 4.26
N ALA A 22 9.62 13.26 5.04
CA ALA A 22 10.59 12.16 5.01
C ALA A 22 9.95 10.82 5.44
N SER A 23 9.11 10.83 6.49
CA SER A 23 8.40 9.63 6.93
C SER A 23 7.40 9.12 5.88
N CYS A 24 6.70 10.03 5.20
CA CYS A 24 5.73 9.66 4.17
C CYS A 24 6.41 9.04 2.95
N GLN A 25 7.51 9.63 2.48
CA GLN A 25 8.29 9.07 1.37
C GLN A 25 8.85 7.69 1.71
N GLY A 26 9.32 7.49 2.96
CA GLY A 26 9.81 6.19 3.42
C GLY A 26 8.77 5.08 3.35
N ILE A 27 7.53 5.37 3.75
CA ILE A 27 6.43 4.39 3.74
C ILE A 27 6.05 4.01 2.30
N GLY A 28 5.88 5.00 1.41
CA GLY A 28 5.52 4.75 0.02
C GLY A 28 6.60 3.93 -0.71
N PHE A 29 7.87 4.28 -0.51
CA PHE A 29 8.98 3.57 -1.12
C PHE A 29 9.17 2.15 -0.57
N HIS A 30 8.94 1.96 0.73
CA HIS A 30 8.95 0.63 1.34
C HIS A 30 7.86 -0.26 0.72
N ARG A 31 6.61 0.22 0.62
CA ARG A 31 5.52 -0.53 0.00
C ARG A 31 5.78 -0.87 -1.46
N GLN A 32 6.31 0.08 -2.23
CA GLN A 32 6.66 -0.15 -3.63
C GLN A 32 7.75 -1.24 -3.78
N ARG A 33 8.81 -1.20 -2.96
CA ARG A 33 9.85 -2.24 -2.96
C ARG A 33 9.30 -3.60 -2.57
N THR A 34 8.44 -3.66 -1.55
CA THR A 34 7.83 -4.91 -1.13
C THR A 34 6.93 -5.48 -2.23
N TYR A 35 6.12 -4.64 -2.87
CA TYR A 35 5.32 -5.04 -4.02
C TYR A 35 6.18 -5.62 -5.15
N GLU A 36 7.32 -5.00 -5.45
CA GLU A 36 8.26 -5.50 -6.47
C GLU A 36 8.84 -6.86 -6.10
N ALA A 37 9.20 -7.07 -4.83
CA ALA A 37 9.81 -8.29 -4.30
C ALA A 37 8.85 -9.48 -4.18
N VAL A 38 7.54 -9.23 -4.00
CA VAL A 38 6.52 -10.29 -3.93
C VAL A 38 6.34 -10.95 -5.31
N VAL A 39 6.36 -12.28 -5.37
CA VAL A 39 6.30 -13.04 -6.63
C VAL A 39 5.19 -14.09 -6.60
N SER A 40 4.64 -14.44 -7.76
CA SER A 40 3.64 -15.50 -7.89
C SER A 40 4.14 -16.83 -7.30
N GLY A 41 3.24 -17.59 -6.70
CA GLY A 41 3.53 -18.82 -5.95
C GLY A 41 3.90 -18.59 -4.49
N GLN A 42 3.97 -17.34 -4.01
CA GLN A 42 4.09 -17.07 -2.57
C GLN A 42 2.76 -17.30 -1.86
N SER A 43 2.82 -17.79 -0.63
CA SER A 43 1.61 -17.94 0.19
C SER A 43 1.03 -16.59 0.58
N GLU A 44 -0.28 -16.55 0.77
CA GLU A 44 -0.99 -15.40 1.34
C GLU A 44 -0.35 -14.89 2.64
N SER A 45 0.05 -15.80 3.53
CA SER A 45 0.72 -15.44 4.79
C SER A 45 2.06 -14.73 4.59
N ALA A 46 2.82 -15.10 3.56
CA ALA A 46 4.08 -14.43 3.23
C ALA A 46 3.82 -13.01 2.70
N VAL A 47 2.79 -12.85 1.85
CA VAL A 47 2.39 -11.54 1.34
C VAL A 47 1.89 -10.63 2.48
N LEU A 48 1.05 -11.15 3.38
CA LEU A 48 0.58 -10.41 4.57
C LEU A 48 1.72 -10.02 5.50
N SER A 49 2.69 -10.92 5.71
CA SER A 49 3.86 -10.62 6.55
C SER A 49 4.73 -9.53 5.95
N ALA A 50 4.80 -9.44 4.61
CA ALA A 50 5.61 -8.47 3.91
C ALA A 50 4.90 -7.10 3.75
N MET A 51 3.63 -7.11 3.35
CA MET A 51 2.85 -5.91 3.02
C MET A 51 2.06 -5.34 4.19
N GLY A 52 1.84 -6.13 5.24
CA GLY A 52 0.96 -5.81 6.36
C GLY A 52 -0.50 -6.16 6.08
N GLU A 53 -1.41 -5.52 6.81
CA GLU A 53 -2.85 -5.72 6.63
C GLU A 53 -3.34 -5.03 5.35
N PRO A 54 -4.12 -5.71 4.49
CA PRO A 54 -4.71 -5.09 3.31
C PRO A 54 -5.78 -4.08 3.72
N SER A 55 -5.89 -3.00 2.94
CA SER A 55 -6.96 -2.00 3.11
C SER A 55 -8.34 -2.58 2.80
N HIS A 56 -8.41 -3.52 1.85
CA HIS A 56 -9.64 -4.21 1.51
C HIS A 56 -9.35 -5.62 1.00
N THR A 57 -10.25 -6.56 1.27
CA THR A 57 -10.20 -7.91 0.73
C THR A 57 -11.46 -8.19 -0.06
N GLU A 58 -11.29 -8.38 -1.36
CA GLU A 58 -12.31 -8.74 -2.33
C GLU A 58 -12.38 -10.27 -2.46
N ILE A 59 -13.58 -10.84 -2.47
CA ILE A 59 -13.82 -12.25 -2.83
C ILE A 59 -14.41 -12.31 -4.24
N ALA A 60 -14.20 -13.41 -4.98
CA ALA A 60 -14.47 -13.51 -6.43
C ALA A 60 -15.87 -13.05 -6.90
N GLN A 61 -16.89 -13.03 -6.02
CA GLN A 61 -18.26 -12.63 -6.34
C GLN A 61 -18.65 -11.23 -5.85
N SER A 62 -17.74 -10.50 -5.21
CA SER A 62 -18.00 -9.20 -4.59
C SER A 62 -16.88 -8.21 -4.91
N PRO A 63 -16.83 -7.65 -6.14
CA PRO A 63 -15.77 -6.75 -6.56
C PRO A 63 -15.62 -5.52 -5.68
N TYR A 64 -14.38 -5.08 -5.50
CA TYR A 64 -14.12 -3.76 -4.94
C TYR A 64 -14.16 -2.70 -6.06
N LEU A 65 -15.33 -2.09 -6.21
CA LEU A 65 -15.66 -1.19 -7.32
C LEU A 65 -14.83 0.10 -7.39
N LYS A 66 -14.02 0.40 -6.36
CA LYS A 66 -13.11 1.56 -6.36
C LYS A 66 -12.01 1.44 -7.41
N TYR A 67 -11.55 0.21 -7.67
CA TYR A 67 -10.40 -0.05 -8.56
C TYR A 67 -10.69 -1.02 -9.69
N ALA A 68 -11.74 -1.85 -9.57
CA ALA A 68 -12.09 -2.85 -10.57
C ALA A 68 -13.59 -2.84 -10.86
N SER A 69 -13.97 -2.83 -12.15
CA SER A 69 -15.37 -2.96 -12.58
C SER A 69 -15.89 -4.40 -12.54
N THR A 70 -14.98 -5.37 -12.45
CA THR A 70 -15.28 -6.80 -12.37
C THR A 70 -14.57 -7.44 -11.18
N GLY A 71 -15.20 -8.47 -10.62
CA GLY A 71 -14.59 -9.29 -9.58
C GLY A 71 -13.31 -9.97 -10.06
N CYS A 72 -12.50 -10.47 -9.14
CA CYS A 72 -11.43 -11.38 -9.51
C CYS A 72 -12.04 -12.66 -10.12
N LEU A 73 -11.48 -13.08 -11.26
CA LEU A 73 -12.03 -14.17 -12.06
C LEU A 73 -11.24 -15.45 -11.81
N ALA A 74 -11.90 -16.61 -11.95
CA ALA A 74 -11.24 -17.91 -11.79
C ALA A 74 -9.93 -17.97 -12.61
N PRO A 75 -8.81 -18.44 -12.03
CA PRO A 75 -8.72 -19.24 -10.79
C PRO A 75 -8.66 -18.43 -9.49
N CYS A 76 -8.80 -17.10 -9.53
CA CYS A 76 -8.83 -16.28 -8.32
C CYS A 76 -10.06 -16.59 -7.46
N VAL A 77 -9.83 -16.73 -6.16
CA VAL A 77 -10.89 -16.79 -5.14
C VAL A 77 -10.93 -15.53 -4.27
N LYS A 78 -9.80 -14.81 -4.20
CA LYS A 78 -9.64 -13.61 -3.37
C LYS A 78 -8.63 -12.64 -3.96
N ARG A 79 -8.90 -11.35 -3.88
CA ARG A 79 -7.97 -10.26 -4.19
C ARG A 79 -7.80 -9.36 -2.97
N MET A 80 -6.56 -9.14 -2.54
CA MET A 80 -6.21 -8.19 -1.50
C MET A 80 -5.81 -6.85 -2.12
N TRP A 81 -6.32 -5.75 -1.59
CA TRP A 81 -6.03 -4.39 -2.01
C TRP A 81 -5.25 -3.64 -0.92
N TYR A 82 -4.16 -2.98 -1.32
CA TYR A 82 -3.35 -2.14 -0.46
C TYR A 82 -3.37 -0.73 -1.03
N GLU A 83 -4.04 0.20 -0.35
CA GLU A 83 -4.10 1.60 -0.78
C GLU A 83 -2.84 2.35 -0.31
N ASN A 84 -2.39 3.33 -1.09
CA ASN A 84 -1.36 4.28 -0.66
C ASN A 84 -2.03 5.57 -0.13
N PRO A 85 -2.18 5.74 1.20
CA PRO A 85 -2.82 6.94 1.75
C PRO A 85 -1.96 8.21 1.62
N LEU A 86 -0.71 8.07 1.18
CA LEU A 86 0.26 9.15 1.08
C LEU A 86 0.46 9.64 -0.36
N SER A 87 -0.15 8.96 -1.32
CA SER A 87 -0.16 9.41 -2.70
C SER A 87 -1.10 10.61 -2.83
N PHE A 88 -0.64 11.66 -3.52
CA PHE A 88 -1.51 12.78 -3.90
C PHE A 88 -2.54 12.34 -4.95
N ASP A 89 -2.16 11.37 -5.76
CA ASP A 89 -3.01 10.67 -6.73
C ASP A 89 -3.61 9.41 -6.10
N ILE A 90 -4.56 8.75 -6.75
CA ILE A 90 -5.10 7.49 -6.21
C ILE A 90 -4.19 6.35 -6.67
N GLU A 91 -3.47 5.73 -5.73
CA GLU A 91 -2.59 4.58 -5.98
C GLU A 91 -2.98 3.40 -5.10
N ALA A 92 -3.02 2.20 -5.68
CA ALA A 92 -3.25 0.95 -4.97
C ALA A 92 -2.49 -0.21 -5.59
N TRP A 93 -2.16 -1.22 -4.78
CA TRP A 93 -1.62 -2.50 -5.23
C TRP A 93 -2.62 -3.61 -4.94
N SER A 94 -2.71 -4.58 -5.82
CA SER A 94 -3.55 -5.76 -5.62
C SER A 94 -2.77 -7.05 -5.77
N PHE A 95 -3.18 -8.06 -5.00
CA PHE A 95 -2.65 -9.42 -5.04
C PHE A 95 -3.81 -10.40 -5.09
N GLU A 96 -3.84 -11.25 -6.11
CA GLU A 96 -4.87 -12.27 -6.34
C GLU A 96 -4.38 -13.63 -5.91
N PHE A 97 -5.23 -14.36 -5.20
CA PHE A 97 -4.93 -15.66 -4.63
C PHE A 97 -5.88 -16.72 -5.19
N ASP A 98 -5.34 -17.91 -5.44
CA ASP A 98 -6.11 -19.10 -5.78
C ASP A 98 -6.68 -19.81 -4.53
N ALA A 99 -7.40 -20.91 -4.76
CA ALA A 99 -7.96 -21.73 -3.70
C ALA A 99 -6.91 -22.40 -2.79
N GLN A 100 -5.65 -22.48 -3.24
CA GLN A 100 -4.51 -22.97 -2.47
C GLN A 100 -3.81 -21.85 -1.68
N GLN A 101 -4.40 -20.65 -1.66
CA GLN A 101 -3.88 -19.45 -1.02
C GLN A 101 -2.49 -19.07 -1.55
N GLN A 102 -2.22 -19.38 -2.82
CA GLN A 102 -1.00 -18.98 -3.51
C GLN A 102 -1.28 -17.76 -4.35
N LEU A 103 -0.32 -16.83 -4.34
CA LEU A 103 -0.36 -15.64 -5.18
C LEU A 103 -0.29 -16.07 -6.64
N ILE A 104 -1.32 -15.78 -7.41
CA ILE A 104 -1.36 -16.07 -8.85
C ILE A 104 -1.03 -14.83 -9.67
N GLN A 105 -1.44 -13.65 -9.22
CA GLN A 105 -1.25 -12.40 -9.94
C GLN A 105 -1.10 -11.21 -8.99
N LYS A 106 -0.27 -10.25 -9.38
CA LYS A 106 -0.20 -8.92 -8.74
C LYS A 106 -0.44 -7.83 -9.77
N GLN A 107 -1.08 -6.74 -9.37
CA GLN A 107 -1.30 -5.57 -10.22
C GLN A 107 -1.06 -4.29 -9.42
N LYS A 108 -0.70 -3.22 -10.15
CA LYS A 108 -0.58 -1.87 -9.61
C LYS A 108 -1.58 -0.99 -10.33
N TRP A 109 -2.40 -0.28 -9.56
CA TRP A 109 -3.40 0.65 -10.05
C TRP A 109 -2.98 2.08 -9.71
N PHE A 110 -3.13 2.98 -10.69
CA PHE A 110 -2.81 4.39 -10.57
C PHE A 110 -3.79 5.21 -11.39
N SER A 111 -4.45 6.19 -10.78
CA SER A 111 -5.21 7.23 -11.48
C SER A 111 -4.58 8.58 -11.20
N PRO A 112 -4.18 9.33 -12.24
CA PRO A 112 -3.82 10.73 -12.12
C PRO A 112 -5.03 11.61 -11.75
#